data_AF-A0A974TKP6-F1
#
_entry.id   AF-A0A974TKP6-F1
#
_cell.length_a   1.000
_cell.length_b   1.000
_cell.length_c   1.000
_cell.angle_alpha   90.00
_cell.angle_beta   90.00
_cell.angle_gamma   90.00
#
_symmetry.space_group_name_H-M   'P 1'
#
loop_
_entity.id
_entity.type
_entity.pdbx_description
1 polymer ?
#
loop_
_entity_poly.entity_id
_entity_poly.type
_entity_poly.pdbx_seq_one_letter_code
_entity_poly.pdbx_strand_id
1 'polypeptide(L)'
;MAAVGLVEGINLDDDEFGDVVGFGSQLQMQHGSIAERQLALVDDHRVADANRLSQELLQHLEALKPDDLFRTRSKLLASIATALSGSATLERYREETVEISRIARSIAELTPTLVEMENTAASLKKRWKRLAASVDAHILAGRFVIAYIDSVADDKSQHYGSQRDALETRIGSLAATSSSLVVGLRTLEAVHASLIDARSFAEELVARDLPAWQTAVGAAFAARTNDPSAPIDLGDISKRYLKLIAMITRKESR
;
A
#
# COMPACT_ATOMS: atom_id res chain seq x y z
N MET A 1 8.02 8.17 -32.19
CA MET A 1 8.29 7.01 -33.06
C MET A 1 7.18 5.96 -33.02
N ALA A 2 6.65 5.57 -31.84
CA ALA A 2 5.57 4.56 -31.78
C ALA A 2 4.29 4.91 -32.58
N ALA A 3 3.81 6.16 -32.52
CA ALA A 3 2.62 6.58 -33.26
C ALA A 3 2.81 6.52 -34.79
N VAL A 4 4.01 6.81 -35.31
CA VAL A 4 4.29 6.80 -36.76
C VAL A 4 4.20 5.38 -37.31
N GLY A 5 4.83 4.40 -36.64
CA GLY A 5 4.74 3.00 -37.05
C GLY A 5 3.33 2.40 -36.94
N LEU A 6 2.48 2.95 -36.06
CA LEU A 6 1.06 2.57 -36.00
C LEU A 6 0.25 3.12 -37.16
N VAL A 7 0.55 4.35 -37.60
CA VAL A 7 -0.10 4.96 -38.78
C VAL A 7 0.29 4.21 -40.05
N GLU A 8 1.57 3.85 -40.21
CA GLU A 8 2.07 3.09 -41.37
C GLU A 8 1.50 1.66 -41.46
N GLY A 9 0.98 1.11 -40.36
CA GLY A 9 0.44 -0.24 -40.29
C GLY A 9 -1.06 -0.36 -40.54
N ILE A 10 -1.79 0.74 -40.77
CA ILE A 10 -3.24 0.70 -41.03
C ILE A 10 -3.48 0.64 -42.54
N ASN A 11 -4.09 -0.45 -43.01
CA ASN A 11 -4.54 -0.55 -44.40
C ASN A 11 -5.94 0.06 -44.56
N LEU A 12 -6.02 1.27 -45.13
CA LEU A 12 -7.29 1.97 -45.40
C LEU A 12 -7.99 1.48 -46.69
N ASP A 13 -7.33 0.65 -47.50
CA ASP A 13 -7.92 0.08 -48.71
C ASP A 13 -8.50 -1.33 -48.49
N ASP A 14 -8.57 -1.80 -47.23
CA ASP A 14 -9.21 -3.06 -46.87
C ASP A 14 -10.75 -2.96 -46.91
N ASP A 15 -11.38 -3.92 -47.59
CA ASP A 15 -12.83 -4.04 -47.74
C ASP A 15 -13.52 -4.54 -46.45
N GLU A 16 -12.80 -5.25 -45.58
CA GLU A 16 -13.34 -5.79 -44.31
C GLU A 16 -13.15 -4.83 -43.12
N PHE A 17 -12.47 -3.70 -43.32
CA PHE A 17 -12.15 -2.70 -42.29
C PHE A 17 -11.43 -3.27 -41.07
N GLY A 18 -10.70 -4.39 -41.21
CA GLY A 18 -10.19 -5.18 -40.09
C GLY A 18 -9.25 -4.38 -39.18
N ASP A 19 -8.35 -3.58 -39.76
CA ASP A 19 -7.38 -2.76 -39.03
C ASP A 19 -8.04 -1.59 -38.29
N VAL A 20 -9.06 -0.98 -38.90
CA VAL A 20 -9.84 0.14 -38.34
C VAL A 20 -10.74 -0.35 -37.21
N VAL A 21 -11.47 -1.44 -37.44
CA VAL A 21 -12.33 -2.06 -36.43
C VAL A 21 -11.49 -2.65 -35.32
N GLY A 22 -10.32 -3.24 -35.59
CA GLY A 22 -9.42 -3.80 -34.58
C GLY A 22 -8.60 -2.75 -33.82
N PHE A 23 -8.62 -1.48 -34.23
CA PHE A 23 -7.70 -0.45 -33.76
C PHE A 23 -7.70 -0.30 -32.24
N GLY A 24 -6.54 -0.58 -31.62
CA GLY A 24 -6.34 -0.47 -30.18
C GLY A 24 -7.08 -1.50 -29.32
N SER A 25 -7.79 -2.48 -29.90
CA SER A 25 -8.55 -3.50 -29.17
C SER A 25 -7.67 -4.33 -28.22
N GLN A 26 -6.45 -4.66 -28.64
CA GLN A 26 -5.48 -5.36 -27.79
C GLN A 26 -5.09 -4.56 -26.54
N LEU A 27 -5.02 -3.23 -26.63
CA LEU A 27 -4.75 -2.37 -25.48
C LEU A 27 -5.89 -2.39 -24.47
N GLN A 28 -7.13 -2.47 -24.95
CA GLN A 28 -8.30 -2.58 -24.09
C GLN A 28 -8.39 -3.96 -23.40
N MET A 29 -8.02 -5.04 -24.10
CA MET A 29 -7.87 -6.36 -23.47
C MET A 29 -6.75 -6.37 -22.42
N GLN A 30 -5.62 -5.73 -22.71
CA GLN A 30 -4.54 -5.56 -21.74
C GLN A 30 -4.98 -4.72 -20.53
N HIS A 31 -5.77 -3.66 -20.75
CA HIS A 31 -6.37 -2.87 -19.68
C HIS A 31 -7.23 -3.74 -18.76
N GLY A 32 -8.14 -4.54 -19.33
CA GLY A 32 -8.97 -5.47 -18.55
C GLY A 32 -8.14 -6.43 -17.71
N SER A 33 -7.15 -7.10 -18.31
CA SER A 33 -6.28 -8.05 -17.59
C SER A 33 -5.45 -7.40 -16.48
N ILE A 34 -4.97 -6.17 -16.68
CA ILE A 34 -4.22 -5.44 -15.65
C ILE A 34 -5.17 -4.97 -14.55
N ALA A 35 -6.37 -4.50 -14.90
CA ALA A 35 -7.39 -4.06 -13.95
C ALA A 35 -7.85 -5.20 -13.02
N GLU A 36 -8.07 -6.40 -13.56
CA GLU A 36 -8.39 -7.59 -12.74
C GLU A 36 -7.31 -7.90 -11.72
N ARG A 37 -6.04 -7.83 -12.12
CA ARG A 37 -4.92 -8.06 -11.19
C ARG A 37 -4.78 -6.96 -10.16
N GLN A 38 -5.10 -5.71 -10.53
CA GLN A 38 -5.15 -4.62 -9.57
C GLN A 38 -6.27 -4.83 -8.56
N LEU A 39 -7.47 -5.23 -9.00
CA LEU A 39 -8.60 -5.52 -8.12
C LEU A 39 -8.26 -6.63 -7.12
N ALA A 40 -7.64 -7.72 -7.60
CA ALA A 40 -7.18 -8.80 -6.72
C ALA A 40 -6.19 -8.34 -5.64
N LEU A 41 -5.36 -7.32 -5.93
CA LEU A 41 -4.44 -6.73 -4.96
C LEU A 41 -5.16 -5.79 -3.98
N VAL A 42 -6.17 -5.03 -4.45
CA VAL A 42 -6.96 -4.10 -3.64
C VAL A 42 -7.87 -4.86 -2.66
N ASP A 43 -8.48 -5.95 -3.11
CA ASP A 43 -9.40 -6.79 -2.31
C ASP A 43 -8.66 -7.74 -1.35
N ASP A 44 -7.33 -7.65 -1.29
CA ASP A 44 -6.53 -8.53 -0.46
C ASP A 44 -6.62 -8.13 1.02
N HIS A 45 -7.36 -8.94 1.78
CA HIS A 45 -7.58 -8.79 3.22
C HIS A 45 -6.29 -8.68 4.05
N ARG A 46 -5.14 -9.14 3.54
CA ARG A 46 -3.89 -9.18 4.31
C ARG A 46 -3.34 -7.79 4.61
N VAL A 47 -3.59 -6.79 3.75
CA VAL A 47 -3.26 -5.39 4.04
C VAL A 47 -4.16 -4.84 5.16
N ALA A 48 -5.45 -5.17 5.11
CA ALA A 48 -6.39 -4.80 6.16
C ALA A 48 -6.02 -5.46 7.51
N ASP A 49 -5.61 -6.73 7.49
CA ASP A 49 -5.11 -7.44 8.66
C ASP A 49 -3.85 -6.82 9.24
N ALA A 50 -2.87 -6.45 8.38
CA ALA A 50 -1.66 -5.77 8.84
C ALA A 50 -1.99 -4.42 9.53
N ASN A 51 -2.98 -3.69 9.02
CA ASN A 51 -3.45 -2.43 9.63
C ASN A 51 -4.18 -2.67 10.95
N ARG A 52 -5.11 -3.63 10.99
CA ARG A 52 -5.82 -4.03 12.20
C ARG A 52 -4.85 -4.47 13.30
N LEU A 53 -3.89 -5.35 12.98
CA LEU A 53 -2.88 -5.81 13.93
C LEU A 53 -1.99 -4.66 14.43
N SER A 54 -1.72 -3.66 13.60
CA SER A 54 -0.96 -2.47 14.03
C SER A 54 -1.75 -1.64 15.04
N GLN A 55 -3.07 -1.49 14.84
CA GLN A 55 -3.97 -0.81 15.76
C GLN A 55 -4.11 -1.57 17.08
N GLU A 56 -4.27 -2.89 17.03
CA GLU A 56 -4.27 -3.74 18.23
C GLU A 56 -2.96 -3.59 18.99
N LEU A 57 -1.81 -3.61 18.30
CA LEU A 57 -0.51 -3.40 18.93
C LEU A 57 -0.42 -2.03 19.62
N LEU A 58 -0.94 -0.97 19.01
CA LEU A 58 -0.98 0.36 19.61
C LEU A 58 -1.77 0.36 20.92
N GLN A 59 -2.96 -0.24 20.93
CA GLN A 59 -3.83 -0.32 22.10
C GLN A 59 -3.13 -1.02 23.28
N HIS A 60 -2.47 -2.16 23.02
CA HIS A 60 -1.74 -2.88 24.06
C HIS A 60 -0.49 -2.12 24.54
N LEU A 61 0.21 -1.41 23.66
CA LEU A 61 1.33 -0.56 24.05
C LEU A 61 0.87 0.64 24.90
N GLU A 62 -0.27 1.24 24.58
CA GLU A 62 -0.86 2.31 25.39
C GLU A 62 -1.27 1.86 26.79
N ALA A 63 -1.64 0.58 26.96
CA ALA A 63 -1.88 -0.02 28.26
C ALA A 63 -0.60 -0.19 29.10
N LEU A 64 0.58 -0.13 28.48
CA LEU A 64 1.89 -0.30 29.09
C LEU A 64 2.73 0.99 29.11
N LYS A 65 2.09 2.16 29.26
CA LYS A 65 2.79 3.44 29.44
C LYS A 65 3.82 3.36 30.57
N PRO A 66 5.11 3.67 30.31
CA PRO A 66 6.16 3.57 31.32
C PRO A 66 5.86 4.32 32.62
N ASP A 67 5.27 5.52 32.53
CA ASP A 67 4.92 6.34 33.69
C ASP A 67 3.86 5.66 34.60
N ASP A 68 2.95 4.89 34.00
CA ASP A 68 1.93 4.14 34.73
C ASP A 68 2.51 2.85 35.32
N LEU A 69 3.40 2.18 34.60
CA LEU A 69 4.06 0.94 35.05
C LEU A 69 4.99 1.16 36.25
N PHE A 70 5.69 2.30 36.30
CA PHE A 70 6.70 2.55 37.32
C PHE A 70 6.30 3.60 38.36
N ARG A 71 5.06 4.08 38.32
CA ARG A 71 4.53 5.14 39.20
C ARG A 71 4.86 4.88 40.67
N THR A 72 5.63 5.78 41.28
CA THR A 72 5.98 5.71 42.71
C THR A 72 4.88 6.42 43.51
N ARG A 73 3.99 5.68 44.20
CA ARG A 73 3.03 6.32 45.12
C ARG A 73 3.76 6.84 46.36
N SER A 74 3.50 8.09 46.74
CA SER A 74 4.17 8.78 47.84
C SER A 74 3.96 8.10 49.21
N LYS A 75 4.95 8.31 50.08
CA LYS A 75 5.42 7.51 51.23
C LYS A 75 4.47 7.14 52.38
N LEU A 76 3.18 7.46 52.38
CA LEU A 76 2.34 7.31 53.60
C LEU A 76 1.46 6.04 53.67
N LEU A 77 1.22 5.35 52.55
CA LEU A 77 0.50 4.05 52.50
C LEU A 77 1.30 2.97 51.75
N ALA A 78 2.60 3.21 51.55
CA ALA A 78 3.40 2.56 50.52
C ALA A 78 3.69 1.07 50.76
N SER A 79 3.92 0.58 51.97
CA SER A 79 4.44 -0.80 52.13
C SER A 79 3.46 -1.90 51.70
N ILE A 80 2.19 -1.82 52.10
CA ILE A 80 1.16 -2.83 51.77
C ILE A 80 0.59 -2.57 50.37
N ALA A 81 0.37 -1.30 50.02
CA ALA A 81 -0.11 -0.93 48.69
C ALA A 81 0.93 -1.25 47.61
N THR A 82 2.24 -1.10 47.86
CA THR A 82 3.31 -1.34 46.87
C THR A 82 3.56 -2.84 46.64
N ALA A 83 3.34 -3.70 47.65
CA ALA A 83 3.42 -5.14 47.46
C ALA A 83 2.25 -5.67 46.60
N LEU A 84 1.02 -5.24 46.90
CA LEU A 84 -0.19 -5.62 46.14
C LEU A 84 -0.29 -4.92 44.78
N SER A 85 0.16 -3.66 44.66
CA SER A 85 0.20 -2.96 43.38
C SER A 85 1.37 -3.41 42.52
N GLY A 86 2.49 -3.82 43.13
CA GLY A 86 3.64 -4.39 42.43
C GLY A 86 3.31 -5.72 41.76
N SER A 87 2.57 -6.61 42.44
CA SER A 87 2.10 -7.86 41.85
C SER A 87 1.09 -7.62 40.73
N ALA A 88 0.10 -6.75 40.95
CA ALA A 88 -0.91 -6.44 39.93
C ALA A 88 -0.34 -5.74 38.68
N THR A 89 0.66 -4.86 38.86
CA THR A 89 1.32 -4.17 37.72
C THR A 89 2.23 -5.12 36.95
N LEU A 90 2.89 -6.05 37.64
CA LEU A 90 3.72 -7.08 37.02
C LEU A 90 2.86 -8.13 36.28
N GLU A 91 1.71 -8.52 36.85
CA GLU A 91 0.73 -9.39 36.19
C GLU A 91 0.19 -8.74 34.92
N ARG A 92 -0.27 -7.48 35.01
CA ARG A 92 -0.69 -6.72 33.83
C ARG A 92 0.43 -6.63 32.78
N TYR A 93 1.66 -6.32 33.19
CA TYR A 93 2.79 -6.29 32.27
C TYR A 93 3.00 -7.65 31.57
N ARG A 94 2.90 -8.76 32.30
CA ARG A 94 3.04 -10.10 31.72
C ARG A 94 1.93 -10.40 30.72
N GLU A 95 0.68 -10.12 31.07
CA GLU A 95 -0.48 -10.35 30.20
C GLU A 95 -0.36 -9.55 28.89
N GLU A 96 -0.13 -8.24 28.99
CA GLU A 96 0.01 -7.36 27.84
C GLU A 96 1.25 -7.70 26.99
N THR A 97 2.36 -8.10 27.62
CA THR A 97 3.57 -8.52 26.89
C THR A 97 3.33 -9.79 26.07
N VAL A 98 2.51 -10.72 26.55
CA VAL A 98 2.11 -11.92 25.80
C VAL A 98 1.30 -11.54 24.57
N GLU A 99 0.30 -10.67 24.71
CA GLU A 99 -0.52 -10.20 23.59
C GLU A 99 0.30 -9.41 22.56
N ILE A 100 1.14 -8.48 23.02
CA ILE A 100 2.09 -7.74 22.17
C ILE A 100 2.97 -8.70 21.38
N SER A 101 3.52 -9.73 22.03
CA SER A 101 4.40 -10.71 21.37
C SER A 101 3.65 -11.58 20.36
N ARG A 102 2.38 -11.92 20.66
CA ARG A 102 1.50 -12.65 19.74
C ARG A 102 1.23 -11.81 18.49
N ILE A 103 0.81 -10.56 18.66
CA ILE A 103 0.52 -9.63 17.57
C ILE A 103 1.78 -9.37 16.73
N ALA A 104 2.91 -9.11 17.38
CA ALA A 104 4.21 -8.93 16.73
C ALA A 104 4.57 -10.15 15.86
N ARG A 105 4.37 -11.37 16.36
CA ARG A 105 4.60 -12.59 15.58
C ARG A 105 3.69 -12.66 14.36
N SER A 106 2.40 -12.39 14.52
CA SER A 106 1.45 -12.39 13.39
C SER A 106 1.83 -11.37 12.32
N ILE A 107 2.32 -10.20 12.71
CA ILE A 107 2.82 -9.18 11.76
C ILE A 107 4.10 -9.65 11.07
N ALA A 108 5.02 -10.27 11.80
CA ALA A 108 6.24 -10.85 11.23
C ALA A 108 5.92 -11.96 10.20
N GLU A 109 4.94 -12.82 10.50
CA GLU A 109 4.48 -13.88 9.59
C GLU A 109 3.88 -13.33 8.28
N LEU A 110 3.25 -12.14 8.32
CA LEU A 110 2.72 -11.46 7.13
C LEU A 110 3.80 -10.80 6.26
N THR A 111 5.02 -10.61 6.78
CA THR A 111 6.07 -9.82 6.10
C THR A 111 6.45 -10.35 4.71
N PRO A 112 6.70 -11.66 4.51
CA PRO A 112 7.06 -12.19 3.19
C PRO A 112 5.97 -11.93 2.14
N THR A 113 4.71 -12.02 2.57
CA THR A 113 3.56 -11.75 1.70
C THR A 113 3.45 -10.26 1.36
N LEU A 114 3.66 -9.36 2.32
CA LEU A 114 3.67 -7.91 2.04
C LEU A 114 4.75 -7.54 1.02
N VAL A 115 5.92 -8.18 1.10
CA VAL A 115 7.02 -8.02 0.11
C VAL A 115 6.59 -8.51 -1.28
N GLU A 116 5.95 -9.67 -1.38
CA GLU A 116 5.45 -10.21 -2.65
C GLU A 116 4.39 -9.28 -3.28
N MET A 117 3.47 -8.78 -2.45
CA MET A 117 2.43 -7.84 -2.86
C MET A 117 3.02 -6.50 -3.31
N GLU A 118 4.02 -5.96 -2.60
CA GLU A 118 4.74 -4.74 -2.99
C GLU A 118 5.39 -4.91 -4.37
N ASN A 119 6.10 -6.02 -4.58
CA ASN A 119 6.73 -6.33 -5.87
C ASN A 119 5.70 -6.46 -7.00
N THR A 120 4.56 -7.08 -6.71
CA THR A 120 3.44 -7.19 -7.65
C THR A 120 2.88 -5.81 -7.99
N ALA A 121 2.64 -4.96 -6.99
CA ALA A 121 2.17 -3.59 -7.17
C ALA A 121 3.15 -2.76 -8.02
N ALA A 122 4.44 -2.84 -7.73
CA ALA A 122 5.50 -2.15 -8.48
C ALA A 122 5.56 -2.60 -9.94
N SER A 123 5.41 -3.91 -10.20
CA SER A 123 5.34 -4.47 -11.55
C SER A 123 4.10 -4.00 -12.31
N LEU A 124 2.92 -4.05 -11.67
CA LEU A 124 1.68 -3.55 -12.24
C LEU A 124 1.77 -2.05 -12.56
N LYS A 125 2.40 -1.24 -11.70
CA LYS A 125 2.59 0.20 -11.91
C LYS A 125 3.37 0.48 -13.19
N LYS A 126 4.44 -0.27 -13.44
CA LYS A 126 5.21 -0.18 -14.69
C LYS A 126 4.36 -0.53 -15.91
N ARG A 127 3.51 -1.57 -15.79
CA ARG A 127 2.60 -1.99 -16.87
C ARG A 127 1.51 -0.96 -17.16
N TRP A 128 0.86 -0.38 -16.15
CA TRP A 128 -0.10 0.71 -16.30
C TRP A 128 0.52 1.91 -17.03
N LYS A 129 1.71 2.36 -16.61
CA LYS A 129 2.41 3.48 -17.25
C LYS A 129 2.73 3.21 -18.72
N ARG A 130 3.20 2.00 -19.03
CA ARG A 130 3.47 1.59 -20.42
C ARG A 130 2.19 1.56 -21.23
N LEU A 131 1.11 1.00 -20.68
CA LEU A 131 -0.17 0.91 -21.37
C LEU A 131 -0.78 2.31 -21.61
N ALA A 132 -0.70 3.22 -20.64
CA ALA A 132 -1.11 4.62 -20.80
C ALA A 132 -0.38 5.29 -21.98
N ALA A 133 0.95 5.19 -22.02
CA ALA A 133 1.74 5.72 -23.13
C ALA A 133 1.36 5.09 -24.48
N SER A 134 1.09 3.79 -24.51
CA SER A 134 0.63 3.10 -25.73
C SER A 134 -0.76 3.56 -26.17
N VAL A 135 -1.71 3.75 -25.24
CA VAL A 135 -3.06 4.24 -25.53
C VAL A 135 -3.00 5.67 -26.08
N ASP A 136 -2.22 6.54 -25.45
CA ASP A 136 -2.05 7.93 -25.92
C ASP A 136 -1.44 7.96 -27.33
N ALA A 137 -0.47 7.08 -27.62
CA ALA A 137 0.10 6.95 -28.96
C ALA A 137 -0.92 6.46 -30.00
N HIS A 138 -1.82 5.53 -29.64
CA HIS A 138 -2.90 5.08 -30.53
C HIS A 138 -3.95 6.16 -30.74
N ILE A 139 -4.34 6.91 -29.71
CA ILE A 139 -5.25 8.06 -29.85
C ILE A 139 -4.65 9.08 -30.83
N LEU A 140 -3.35 9.40 -30.68
CA LEU A 140 -2.66 10.31 -31.58
C LEU A 140 -2.60 9.77 -33.02
N ALA A 141 -2.22 8.51 -33.20
CA ALA A 141 -2.18 7.85 -34.51
C ALA A 141 -3.56 7.86 -35.20
N GLY A 142 -4.62 7.48 -34.49
CA GLY A 142 -5.98 7.49 -35.03
C GLY A 142 -6.42 8.90 -35.46
N ARG A 143 -6.08 9.95 -34.68
CA ARG A 143 -6.38 11.34 -35.05
C ARG A 143 -5.63 11.77 -36.32
N PHE A 144 -4.38 11.36 -36.48
CA PHE A 144 -3.63 11.61 -37.71
C PHE A 144 -4.27 10.92 -38.92
N VAL A 145 -4.72 9.68 -38.76
CA VAL A 145 -5.36 8.91 -39.83
C VAL A 145 -6.70 9.53 -40.22
N ILE A 146 -7.52 9.95 -39.26
CA ILE A 146 -8.74 10.71 -39.53
C ILE A 146 -8.45 12.00 -40.29
N ALA A 147 -7.46 12.79 -39.85
CA ALA A 147 -7.09 14.02 -40.54
C ALA A 147 -6.57 13.77 -41.97
N TYR A 148 -5.86 12.66 -42.19
CA TYR A 148 -5.46 12.23 -43.53
C TYR A 148 -6.67 11.89 -44.39
N ILE A 149 -7.59 11.05 -43.89
CA ILE A 149 -8.84 10.70 -44.57
C ILE A 149 -9.63 11.95 -44.96
N ASP A 150 -9.81 12.89 -44.03
CA ASP A 150 -10.50 14.16 -44.27
C ASP A 150 -9.83 15.01 -45.37
N SER A 151 -8.51 14.86 -45.57
CA SER A 151 -7.73 15.63 -46.56
C SER A 151 -7.71 15.03 -47.98
N VAL A 152 -8.00 13.74 -48.12
CA VAL A 152 -7.92 13.00 -49.41
C VAL A 152 -9.29 12.61 -49.97
N ALA A 153 -10.37 13.00 -49.32
CA ALA A 153 -11.72 12.60 -49.71
C ALA A 153 -12.20 13.29 -50.99
N ASP A 154 -12.06 12.61 -52.14
CA ASP A 154 -13.02 12.67 -53.25
C ASP A 154 -13.09 11.33 -54.03
N ASP A 155 -14.22 11.05 -54.68
CA ASP A 155 -14.66 9.81 -55.36
C ASP A 155 -14.83 8.49 -54.53
N LYS A 156 -14.07 8.27 -53.44
CA LYS A 156 -14.25 7.14 -52.49
C LYS A 156 -14.93 7.55 -51.16
N SER A 157 -15.73 8.62 -51.20
CA SER A 157 -16.21 9.36 -50.01
C SER A 157 -16.97 8.50 -48.97
N GLN A 158 -17.80 7.55 -49.41
CA GLN A 158 -18.60 6.73 -48.49
C GLN A 158 -17.77 5.67 -47.74
N HIS A 159 -16.79 5.05 -48.43
CA HIS A 159 -15.88 4.04 -47.87
C HIS A 159 -14.97 4.67 -46.81
N TYR A 160 -14.29 5.76 -47.17
CA TYR A 160 -13.44 6.48 -46.23
C TYR A 160 -14.24 7.18 -45.12
N GLY A 161 -15.46 7.65 -45.39
CA GLY A 161 -16.37 8.18 -44.38
C GLY A 161 -16.72 7.14 -43.30
N SER A 162 -16.98 5.90 -43.72
CA SER A 162 -17.29 4.81 -42.78
C SER A 162 -16.07 4.42 -41.93
N GLN A 163 -14.88 4.38 -42.52
CA GLN A 163 -13.62 4.14 -41.78
C GLN A 163 -13.29 5.26 -40.81
N ARG A 164 -13.50 6.52 -41.22
CA ARG A 164 -13.36 7.70 -40.36
C ARG A 164 -14.24 7.58 -39.13
N ASP A 165 -15.53 7.30 -39.30
CA ASP A 165 -16.49 7.22 -38.19
C ASP A 165 -16.19 6.03 -37.25
N ALA A 166 -15.74 4.90 -37.81
CA ALA A 166 -15.30 3.74 -37.03
C ALA A 166 -14.02 4.05 -36.22
N LEU A 167 -13.02 4.72 -36.83
CA LEU A 167 -11.83 5.20 -36.13
C LEU A 167 -12.18 6.22 -35.05
N GLU A 168 -13.11 7.14 -35.31
CA GLU A 168 -13.56 8.15 -34.34
C GLU A 168 -14.18 7.48 -33.11
N THR A 169 -15.02 6.46 -33.34
CA THR A 169 -15.61 5.62 -32.28
C THR A 169 -14.52 4.88 -31.47
N ARG A 170 -13.51 4.32 -32.15
CA ARG A 170 -12.38 3.65 -31.48
C ARG A 170 -11.52 4.61 -30.67
N ILE A 171 -11.24 5.81 -31.18
CA ILE A 171 -10.51 6.85 -30.46
C ILE A 171 -11.30 7.29 -29.22
N GLY A 172 -12.62 7.47 -29.32
CA GLY A 172 -13.47 7.75 -28.16
C GLY A 172 -13.37 6.67 -27.09
N SER A 173 -13.39 5.39 -27.49
CA SER A 173 -13.24 4.25 -26.59
C SER A 173 -11.84 4.17 -25.94
N LEU A 174 -10.79 4.49 -26.69
CA LEU A 174 -9.42 4.58 -26.18
C LEU A 174 -9.24 5.77 -25.23
N ALA A 175 -9.89 6.90 -25.47
CA ALA A 175 -9.86 8.06 -24.57
C ALA A 175 -10.54 7.75 -23.22
N ALA A 176 -11.67 7.03 -23.24
CA ALA A 176 -12.30 6.52 -22.04
C ALA A 176 -11.36 5.55 -21.28
N THR A 177 -10.66 4.67 -22.03
CA THR A 177 -9.65 3.76 -21.47
C THR A 177 -8.47 4.54 -20.85
N SER A 178 -7.99 5.61 -21.50
CA SER A 178 -6.95 6.52 -20.97
C SER A 178 -7.36 7.13 -19.63
N SER A 179 -8.61 7.58 -19.53
CA SER A 179 -9.16 8.12 -18.28
C SER A 179 -9.19 7.07 -17.16
N SER A 180 -9.63 5.85 -17.49
CA SER A 180 -9.59 4.70 -16.56
C SER A 180 -8.17 4.36 -16.10
N LEU A 181 -7.17 4.41 -17.02
CA LEU A 181 -5.77 4.17 -16.70
C LEU A 181 -5.20 5.19 -15.69
N VAL A 182 -5.62 6.45 -15.75
CA VAL A 182 -5.21 7.47 -14.77
C VAL A 182 -5.74 7.14 -13.38
N VAL A 183 -7.03 6.77 -13.28
CA VAL A 183 -7.64 6.40 -12.00
C VAL A 183 -7.00 5.13 -11.45
N GLY A 184 -6.85 4.10 -12.29
CA GLY A 184 -6.22 2.84 -11.93
C GLY A 184 -4.80 3.03 -11.38
N LEU A 185 -3.99 3.86 -12.04
CA LEU A 185 -2.63 4.18 -11.59
C LEU A 185 -2.62 4.85 -10.22
N ARG A 186 -3.50 5.81 -9.96
CA ARG A 186 -3.58 6.49 -8.64
C ARG A 186 -3.96 5.53 -7.53
N THR A 187 -4.95 4.68 -7.77
CA THR A 187 -5.35 3.63 -6.81
C THR A 187 -4.18 2.69 -6.53
N LEU A 188 -3.46 2.25 -7.56
CA LEU A 188 -2.31 1.39 -7.38
C LEU A 188 -1.15 2.08 -6.65
N GLU A 189 -0.96 3.39 -6.84
CA GLU A 189 0.03 4.18 -6.08
C GLU A 189 -0.31 4.24 -4.60
N ALA A 190 -1.59 4.41 -4.25
CA ALA A 190 -2.04 4.37 -2.86
C ALA A 190 -1.83 2.99 -2.23
N VAL A 191 -2.19 1.91 -2.94
CA VAL A 191 -1.97 0.53 -2.46
C VAL A 191 -0.48 0.24 -2.27
N HIS A 192 0.36 0.63 -3.24
CA HIS A 192 1.80 0.43 -3.15
C HIS A 192 2.43 1.20 -1.97
N ALA A 193 1.99 2.43 -1.71
CA ALA A 193 2.43 3.19 -0.54
C ALA A 193 2.01 2.49 0.77
N SER A 194 0.76 2.03 0.85
CA SER A 194 0.26 1.28 2.01
C SER A 194 1.06 -0.01 2.28
N LEU A 195 1.45 -0.73 1.22
CA LEU A 195 2.29 -1.92 1.33
C LEU A 195 3.71 -1.60 1.84
N ILE A 196 4.34 -0.54 1.33
CA ILE A 196 5.65 -0.07 1.81
C ILE A 196 5.58 0.29 3.30
N ASP A 197 4.53 0.98 3.71
CA ASP A 197 4.34 1.39 5.10
C ASP A 197 4.11 0.16 6.00
N ALA A 198 3.27 -0.79 5.58
CA ALA A 198 3.03 -2.03 6.30
C ALA A 198 4.31 -2.89 6.43
N ARG A 199 5.14 -2.96 5.40
CA ARG A 199 6.43 -3.65 5.44
C ARG A 199 7.43 -2.96 6.36
N SER A 200 7.58 -1.64 6.22
CA SER A 200 8.50 -0.85 7.05
C SER A 200 8.12 -0.96 8.54
N PHE A 201 6.83 -0.97 8.82
CA PHE A 201 6.32 -1.26 10.16
C PHE A 201 6.77 -2.63 10.68
N ALA A 202 6.61 -3.70 9.89
CA ALA A 202 7.00 -5.04 10.31
C ALA A 202 8.52 -5.20 10.50
N GLU A 203 9.32 -4.63 9.60
CA GLU A 203 10.79 -4.73 9.65
C GLU A 203 11.40 -3.87 10.77
N GLU A 204 10.93 -2.63 10.94
CA GLU A 204 11.55 -1.69 11.88
C GLU A 204 10.96 -1.77 13.28
N LEU A 205 9.64 -1.79 13.40
CA LEU A 205 8.98 -1.75 14.69
C LEU A 205 8.98 -3.11 15.35
N VAL A 206 8.46 -4.12 14.65
CA VAL A 206 8.23 -5.46 15.21
C VAL A 206 9.55 -6.22 15.40
N ALA A 207 10.46 -6.18 14.42
CA ALA A 207 11.69 -6.97 14.51
C ALA A 207 12.81 -6.31 15.34
N ARG A 208 12.81 -4.98 15.51
CA ARG A 208 13.92 -4.24 16.13
C ARG A 208 13.51 -3.44 17.36
N ASP A 209 12.60 -2.48 17.20
CA ASP A 209 12.34 -1.49 18.24
C ASP A 209 11.48 -2.05 19.40
N LEU A 210 10.51 -2.92 19.10
CA LEU A 210 9.63 -3.54 20.09
C LEU A 210 10.38 -4.49 21.05
N PRO A 211 11.19 -5.46 20.56
CA PRO A 211 11.99 -6.33 21.43
C PRO A 211 12.97 -5.54 22.31
N ALA A 212 13.56 -4.47 21.78
CA ALA A 212 14.48 -3.62 22.54
C ALA A 212 13.78 -2.90 23.70
N TRP A 213 12.55 -2.43 23.48
CA TRP A 213 11.74 -1.83 24.54
C TRP A 213 11.29 -2.87 25.58
N GLN A 214 10.78 -4.03 25.17
CA GLN A 214 10.39 -5.11 26.09
C GLN A 214 11.57 -5.57 26.96
N THR A 215 12.77 -5.66 26.38
CA THR A 215 14.00 -6.00 27.12
C THR A 215 14.32 -4.95 28.19
N ALA A 216 14.22 -3.66 27.85
CA ALA A 216 14.49 -2.58 28.80
C ALA A 216 13.47 -2.54 29.95
N VAL A 217 12.18 -2.73 29.65
CA VAL A 217 11.11 -2.81 30.67
C VAL A 217 11.29 -4.04 31.56
N GLY A 218 11.57 -5.21 30.97
CA GLY A 218 11.84 -6.45 31.71
C GLY A 218 13.05 -6.32 32.65
N ALA A 219 14.13 -5.68 32.19
CA ALA A 219 15.30 -5.41 33.02
C ALA A 219 14.97 -4.48 34.20
N ALA A 220 14.15 -3.45 33.99
CA ALA A 220 13.69 -2.55 35.05
C ALA A 220 12.83 -3.27 36.10
N PHE A 221 11.92 -4.17 35.70
CA PHE A 221 11.15 -4.99 36.64
C PHE A 221 12.05 -5.97 37.42
N ALA A 222 13.02 -6.59 36.76
CA ALA A 222 13.99 -7.47 37.43
C ALA A 222 14.83 -6.71 38.47
N ALA A 223 15.33 -5.51 38.11
CA ALA A 223 16.07 -4.66 39.03
C ALA A 223 15.23 -4.29 40.26
N ARG A 224 13.96 -3.91 40.06
CA ARG A 224 13.02 -3.56 41.15
C ARG A 224 12.64 -4.75 42.04
N THR A 225 12.62 -5.95 41.46
CA THR A 225 12.34 -7.20 42.20
C THR A 225 13.51 -7.57 43.11
N ASN A 226 14.75 -7.36 42.64
CA ASN A 226 15.96 -7.62 43.41
C ASN A 226 16.26 -6.53 44.46
N ASP A 227 16.00 -5.26 44.13
CA ASP A 227 16.12 -4.12 45.04
C ASP A 227 14.91 -3.17 44.85
N PRO A 228 13.89 -3.24 45.74
CA PRO A 228 12.71 -2.38 45.68
C PRO A 228 12.99 -0.88 45.82
N SER A 229 14.19 -0.51 46.28
CA SER A 229 14.63 0.87 46.50
C SER A 229 15.54 1.42 45.41
N ALA A 230 15.98 0.57 44.47
CA ALA A 230 16.85 0.98 43.38
C ALA A 230 16.17 2.04 42.49
N PRO A 231 16.84 3.18 42.20
CA PRO A 231 16.34 4.14 41.24
C PRO A 231 16.33 3.52 39.84
N ILE A 232 15.17 3.54 39.18
CA ILE A 232 15.02 3.09 37.79
C ILE A 232 15.16 4.32 36.89
N ASP A 233 16.12 4.28 35.97
CA ASP A 233 16.19 5.28 34.90
C ASP A 233 15.09 5.01 33.87
N LEU A 234 14.01 5.78 33.96
CA LEU A 234 12.90 5.72 33.00
C LEU A 234 13.22 6.45 31.69
N GLY A 235 14.30 7.24 31.61
CA GLY A 235 14.61 8.06 30.46
C GLY A 235 14.75 7.25 29.17
N ASP A 236 15.53 6.16 29.19
CA ASP A 236 15.72 5.30 28.01
C ASP A 236 14.45 4.52 27.66
N ILE A 237 13.72 4.02 28.66
CA ILE A 237 12.46 3.26 28.47
C ILE A 237 11.40 4.17 27.84
N SER A 238 11.20 5.36 28.38
CA SER A 238 10.22 6.34 27.87
C SER A 238 10.60 6.84 26.48
N LYS A 239 11.90 7.03 26.20
CA LYS A 239 12.37 7.39 24.85
C LYS A 239 12.05 6.30 23.82
N ARG A 240 12.30 5.03 24.16
CA ARG A 240 11.98 3.88 23.28
C ARG A 240 10.47 3.74 23.09
N TYR A 241 9.69 3.89 24.16
CA TYR A 241 8.23 3.88 24.11
C TYR A 241 7.69 4.95 23.16
N LEU A 242 8.13 6.21 23.31
CA LEU A 242 7.70 7.31 22.45
C LEU A 242 8.09 7.08 20.99
N LYS A 243 9.26 6.46 20.73
CA LYS A 243 9.66 6.06 19.39
C LYS A 243 8.68 5.05 18.80
N LEU A 244 8.29 4.01 19.56
CA LEU A 244 7.31 3.02 19.14
C LEU A 244 5.97 3.66 18.81
N ILE A 245 5.42 4.45 19.73
CA ILE A 245 4.13 5.13 19.51
C ILE A 245 4.20 6.05 18.29
N ALA A 246 5.28 6.81 18.12
CA ALA A 246 5.45 7.68 16.95
C ALA A 246 5.53 6.90 15.62
N MET A 247 6.14 5.71 15.61
CA MET A 247 6.20 4.86 14.43
C MET A 247 4.84 4.27 14.07
N ILE A 248 4.04 3.86 15.06
CA ILE A 248 2.69 3.32 14.83
C ILE A 248 1.72 4.43 14.42
N THR A 249 1.71 5.57 15.12
CA THR A 249 0.79 6.69 14.84
C THR A 249 1.10 7.42 13.53
N ARG A 250 2.37 7.47 13.08
CA ARG A 250 2.72 7.99 11.75
C ARG A 250 2.13 7.16 10.61
N LYS A 251 1.96 5.85 10.82
CA LYS A 251 1.27 4.98 9.87
C LYS A 251 -0.23 5.30 9.78
N GLU A 252 -0.84 5.71 10.90
CA GLU A 252 -2.29 5.98 10.96
C GLU A 252 -2.69 7.38 10.44
N SER A 253 -1.76 8.33 10.38
CA SER A 253 -2.03 9.73 10.02
C SER A 253 -1.89 10.04 8.52
N ARG A 254 -1.74 9.02 7.66
CA ARG A 254 -1.50 9.14 6.21
C ARG A 254 -2.50 8.31 5.42
#